data_AF-A0A8S3HPL0-F1
#
_entry.id   AF-A0A8S3HPL0-F1
#
_cell.length_a   1.000
_cell.length_b   1.000
_cell.length_c   1.000
_cell.angle_alpha   90.00
_cell.angle_beta   90.00
_cell.angle_gamma   90.00
#
_symmetry.space_group_name_H-M   'P 1'
#
loop_
_entity.id
_entity.type
_entity.pdbx_description
1 polymer ?
#
loop_
_entity_poly.entity_id
_entity_poly.type
_entity_poly.pdbx_seq_one_letter_code
_entity_poly.pdbx_strand_id
1 'polypeptide(L)'
;NDVHKLKDGPIDPTNQAPDATIYANECHIKLCSCDDLNKCIVIYRRCVIHEHMFHSLLYKKRQQSISYFVEYFDDNHMKQQHFGIIEYFFSLQDKSFALIQRYPVKHLYSNYFKTSTYYNLLKKALDLFFFVLQTKPSMYDIIPVENVSKHCIAIEDKSCLVVTSISSYNEHD
;
A
#
# COMPACT_ATOMS: atom_id res chain seq x y z
N ASN A 1 4.73 23.22 -4.41
CA ASN A 1 3.28 23.00 -4.60
C ASN A 1 2.96 21.58 -4.19
N ASP A 2 2.68 21.37 -2.91
CA ASP A 2 2.41 20.03 -2.36
C ASP A 2 1.11 19.46 -2.97
N VAL A 3 1.30 18.51 -3.90
CA VAL A 3 0.20 17.77 -4.54
C VAL A 3 -0.43 16.78 -3.55
N HIS A 4 0.31 16.38 -2.51
CA HIS A 4 -0.13 15.45 -1.49
C HIS A 4 -0.72 16.19 -0.29
N LYS A 5 -1.89 15.74 0.17
CA LYS A 5 -2.55 16.33 1.34
C LYS A 5 -2.96 15.22 2.29
N LEU A 6 -2.28 15.14 3.43
CA LEU A 6 -2.69 14.27 4.54
C LEU A 6 -4.06 14.73 5.06
N LYS A 7 -4.99 13.79 5.26
CA LYS A 7 -6.38 14.07 5.65
C LYS A 7 -6.75 13.29 6.91
N ASP A 8 -7.52 13.95 7.77
CA ASP A 8 -7.82 13.61 9.17
C ASP A 8 -6.58 13.67 10.07
N GLY A 9 -6.72 14.40 11.18
CA GLY A 9 -5.62 14.75 12.07
C GLY A 9 -4.93 13.54 12.71
N PRO A 10 -3.79 13.80 13.38
CA PRO A 10 -3.08 12.79 14.16
C PRO A 10 -4.06 11.98 15.00
N ILE A 11 -3.89 10.66 15.01
CA ILE A 11 -4.48 9.88 16.08
C ILE A 11 -3.90 10.43 17.36
N ASP A 12 -4.75 10.93 18.25
CA ASP A 12 -4.36 11.27 19.61
C ASP A 12 -3.62 10.05 20.18
N PRO A 13 -2.34 10.17 20.58
CA PRO A 13 -1.55 9.03 21.08
C PRO A 13 -2.20 8.35 22.30
N THR A 14 -3.21 8.98 22.92
CA THR A 14 -3.99 8.43 24.03
C THR A 14 -5.23 7.63 23.59
N ASN A 15 -5.67 7.77 22.34
CA ASN A 15 -6.87 7.11 21.81
C ASN A 15 -6.49 5.88 20.97
N GLN A 16 -5.65 5.04 21.59
CA GLN A 16 -4.94 3.92 20.97
C GLN A 16 -5.89 3.01 20.20
N ALA A 17 -5.67 2.90 18.89
CA ALA A 17 -5.82 1.61 18.23
C ALA A 17 -4.68 0.75 18.83
N PRO A 18 -4.97 -0.27 19.67
CA PRO A 18 -3.98 -0.82 20.61
C PRO A 18 -2.70 -1.39 19.99
N ASP A 19 -2.66 -1.63 18.67
CA ASP A 19 -1.54 -2.27 17.98
C ASP A 19 -0.97 -1.45 16.79
N ALA A 20 -1.49 -0.24 16.56
CA ALA A 20 -1.26 0.50 15.30
C ALA A 20 0.14 1.09 15.12
N THR A 21 0.91 1.24 16.20
CA THR A 21 2.16 2.01 16.23
C THR A 21 3.38 1.14 16.53
N ILE A 22 3.23 -0.19 16.50
CA ILE A 22 4.31 -1.15 16.80
C ILE A 22 5.56 -0.86 15.96
N TYR A 23 5.38 -0.48 14.69
CA TYR A 23 6.47 -0.17 13.76
C TYR A 23 6.87 1.30 13.74
N ALA A 24 6.22 2.19 14.49
CA ALA A 24 6.51 3.62 14.46
C ALA A 24 7.95 3.91 14.92
N ASN A 25 8.41 3.19 15.94
CA ASN A 25 9.79 3.31 16.41
C ASN A 25 10.81 2.79 15.38
N GLU A 26 10.50 1.70 14.67
CA GLU A 26 11.37 1.20 13.60
C GLU A 26 11.44 2.19 12.43
N CYS A 27 10.31 2.79 12.05
CA CYS A 27 10.27 3.86 11.05
C CYS A 27 11.14 5.05 11.47
N HIS A 28 11.02 5.44 12.73
CA HIS A 28 11.77 6.55 13.31
C HIS A 28 13.27 6.30 13.27
N ILE A 29 13.72 5.13 13.73
CA ILE A 29 15.15 4.75 13.71
C ILE A 29 15.69 4.70 12.28
N LYS A 30 14.88 4.23 11.31
CA LYS A 30 15.29 4.13 9.89
C LYS A 30 15.40 5.49 9.20
N LEU A 31 14.60 6.48 9.61
CA LEU A 31 14.45 7.75 8.89
C LEU A 31 14.93 8.99 9.67
N CYS A 32 15.09 8.90 10.99
CA CYS A 32 15.55 9.97 11.86
C CYS A 32 16.67 9.46 12.79
N SER A 33 17.55 10.37 13.19
CA SER A 33 18.60 10.13 14.20
C SER A 33 18.27 10.78 15.55
N CYS A 34 17.02 11.13 15.76
CA CYS A 34 16.52 11.79 16.95
C CYS A 34 16.02 10.73 17.96
N ASP A 35 15.92 11.12 19.25
CA ASP A 35 15.53 10.19 20.32
C ASP A 35 14.04 10.25 20.69
N ASP A 36 13.30 11.26 20.20
CA ASP A 36 11.92 11.52 20.59
C ASP A 36 10.93 11.23 19.46
N LEU A 37 10.46 9.99 19.42
CA LEU A 37 9.48 9.50 18.44
C LEU A 37 8.26 10.42 18.30
N ASN A 38 7.72 10.91 19.43
CA ASN A 38 6.46 11.65 19.47
C ASN A 38 6.60 13.06 18.90
N LYS A 39 7.81 13.63 18.89
CA LYS A 39 8.08 14.92 18.25
C LYS A 39 8.29 14.79 16.75
N CYS A 40 8.61 13.60 16.27
CA CYS A 40 9.14 13.41 14.94
C CYS A 40 8.15 12.73 14.01
N ILE A 41 7.31 11.84 14.52
CA ILE A 41 6.32 11.13 13.71
C ILE A 41 4.91 11.57 14.07
N VAL A 42 4.16 11.99 13.06
CA VAL A 42 2.72 12.26 13.14
C VAL A 42 2.01 11.24 12.26
N ILE A 43 1.06 10.46 12.81
CA ILE A 43 0.39 9.36 12.10
C ILE A 43 -0.98 9.80 11.59
N TYR A 44 -1.30 9.45 10.34
CA TYR A 44 -2.52 9.84 9.65
C TYR A 44 -3.29 8.61 9.15
N ARG A 45 -4.61 8.75 9.10
CA ARG A 45 -5.50 7.67 8.65
C ARG A 45 -5.70 7.64 7.14
N ARG A 46 -5.64 8.81 6.48
CA ARG A 46 -5.92 8.98 5.06
C ARG A 46 -4.94 9.95 4.41
N CYS A 47 -4.68 9.76 3.13
CA CYS A 47 -3.82 10.65 2.35
C CYS A 47 -4.39 10.85 0.94
N VAL A 48 -4.36 12.10 0.45
CA VAL A 48 -4.63 12.39 -0.96
C VAL A 48 -3.31 12.23 -1.72
N ILE A 49 -3.28 11.29 -2.66
CA ILE A 49 -2.13 10.99 -3.51
C ILE A 49 -2.62 10.99 -4.95
N HIS A 50 -2.00 11.78 -5.83
CA HIS A 50 -2.43 11.93 -7.23
C HIS A 50 -3.94 12.21 -7.39
N GLU A 51 -4.47 13.15 -6.58
CA GLU A 51 -5.90 13.50 -6.54
C GLU A 51 -6.87 12.40 -6.07
N HIS A 52 -6.35 11.25 -5.64
CA HIS A 52 -7.13 10.12 -5.13
C HIS A 52 -6.96 9.95 -3.62
N MET A 53 -8.02 9.53 -2.94
CA MET A 53 -8.02 9.33 -1.49
C MET A 53 -7.62 7.89 -1.16
N PHE A 54 -6.51 7.72 -0.46
CA PHE A 54 -6.05 6.42 0.03
C PHE A 54 -6.30 6.27 1.52
N HIS A 55 -6.61 5.04 1.94
CA HIS A 55 -6.94 4.71 3.31
C HIS A 55 -5.92 3.75 3.91
N SER A 56 -5.61 3.97 5.19
CA SER A 56 -4.85 3.03 6.00
C SER A 56 -5.77 2.11 6.81
N LEU A 57 -5.24 1.01 7.32
CA LEU A 57 -5.97 0.08 8.21
C LEU A 57 -6.49 0.74 9.50
N LEU A 58 -5.97 1.92 9.86
CA LEU A 58 -6.46 2.71 11.00
C LEU A 58 -7.82 3.37 10.74
N TYR A 59 -8.27 3.40 9.49
CA TYR A 59 -9.58 3.94 9.12
C TYR A 59 -10.71 2.96 9.47
N LYS A 60 -11.43 3.24 10.56
CA LYS A 60 -12.41 2.34 11.21
C LYS A 60 -13.76 2.18 10.51
N LYS A 61 -14.05 2.84 9.37
CA LYS A 61 -15.25 2.51 8.56
C LYS A 61 -15.04 1.19 7.80
N ARG A 62 -14.81 0.12 8.54
CA ARG A 62 -14.79 -1.26 8.03
C ARG A 62 -16.17 -1.55 7.42
N GLN A 63 -16.17 -2.15 6.24
CA GLN A 63 -17.34 -2.51 5.40
C GLN A 63 -17.92 -1.44 4.45
N GLN A 64 -17.43 -0.19 4.46
CA GLN A 64 -17.77 0.80 3.42
C GLN A 64 -16.58 1.19 2.55
N SER A 65 -15.36 0.82 2.95
CA SER A 65 -14.16 1.11 2.17
C SER A 65 -13.42 -0.17 1.83
N ILE A 66 -13.21 -0.40 0.52
CA ILE A 66 -12.63 -1.63 -0.03
C ILE A 66 -11.17 -1.41 -0.49
N SER A 67 -10.53 -0.29 -0.15
CA SER A 67 -9.25 0.07 -0.77
C SER A 67 -8.12 0.36 0.21
N TYR A 68 -7.66 -0.70 0.88
CA TYR A 68 -6.41 -0.68 1.65
C TYR A 68 -5.23 -1.27 0.87
N PHE A 69 -5.52 -2.05 -0.17
CA PHE A 69 -4.53 -2.73 -1.01
C PHE A 69 -4.10 -1.80 -2.15
N VAL A 70 -2.79 -1.65 -2.34
CA VAL A 70 -2.22 -0.69 -3.28
C VAL A 70 -1.07 -1.29 -4.09
N GLU A 71 -0.89 -0.73 -5.29
CA GLU A 71 0.30 -0.85 -6.11
C GLU A 71 1.25 0.31 -5.76
N TYR A 72 2.53 0.01 -5.60
CA TYR A 72 3.57 1.01 -5.35
C TYR A 72 4.92 0.61 -5.96
N PHE A 73 5.84 1.56 -5.99
CA PHE A 73 7.21 1.39 -6.47
C PHE A 73 8.22 1.62 -5.33
N ASP A 74 9.35 0.93 -5.38
CA ASP A 74 10.49 1.19 -4.48
C ASP A 74 11.31 2.37 -5.04
N ASP A 75 11.81 3.25 -4.15
CA ASP A 75 12.69 4.37 -4.48
C ASP A 75 13.90 3.95 -5.33
N ASN A 76 14.44 2.76 -5.06
CA ASN A 76 15.63 2.26 -5.74
C ASN A 76 15.33 1.60 -7.10
N HIS A 77 14.07 1.20 -7.33
CA HIS A 77 13.66 0.36 -8.44
C HIS A 77 12.29 0.77 -8.97
N MET A 78 12.19 2.00 -9.50
CA MET A 78 11.04 2.57 -10.26
C MET A 78 10.44 1.69 -11.39
N LYS A 79 10.96 0.48 -11.62
CA LYS A 79 10.47 -0.47 -12.61
C LYS A 79 9.79 -1.71 -12.01
N GLN A 80 9.95 -1.99 -10.73
CA GLN A 80 9.34 -3.17 -10.12
C GLN A 80 8.07 -2.77 -9.38
N GLN A 81 6.95 -3.32 -9.84
CA GLN A 81 5.66 -3.16 -9.17
C GLN A 81 5.64 -4.03 -7.92
N HIS A 82 5.27 -3.40 -6.81
CA HIS A 82 5.01 -4.05 -5.55
C HIS A 82 3.57 -3.86 -5.14
N PHE A 83 3.10 -4.76 -4.27
CA PHE A 83 1.72 -4.78 -3.83
C PHE A 83 1.66 -5.01 -2.34
N GLY A 84 0.75 -4.29 -1.67
CA GLY A 84 0.65 -4.39 -0.23
C GLY A 84 -0.52 -3.61 0.35
N ILE A 85 -0.62 -3.68 1.67
CA ILE A 85 -1.67 -3.00 2.45
C ILE A 85 -1.05 -1.84 3.21
N ILE A 86 -1.69 -0.67 3.16
CA ILE A 86 -1.24 0.48 3.94
C ILE A 86 -1.64 0.31 5.40
N GLU A 87 -0.66 0.11 6.28
CA GLU A 87 -0.88 0.05 7.74
C GLU A 87 -1.27 1.43 8.27
N TYR A 88 -0.44 2.44 7.95
CA TYR A 88 -0.67 3.84 8.28
C TYR A 88 0.18 4.78 7.41
N PHE A 89 -0.28 6.02 7.31
CA PHE A 89 0.51 7.13 6.79
C PHE A 89 1.19 7.86 7.95
N PHE A 90 2.34 8.46 7.70
CA PHE A 90 2.96 9.33 8.69
C PHE A 90 3.77 10.45 8.05
N SER A 91 4.00 11.53 8.80
CA SER A 91 4.95 12.57 8.41
C SER A 91 6.16 12.58 9.32
N LEU A 92 7.31 12.96 8.75
CA LEU A 92 8.58 13.17 9.44
C LEU A 92 9.34 14.28 8.72
N GLN A 93 9.69 15.35 9.44
CA GLN A 93 10.45 16.50 8.90
C GLN A 93 9.88 17.01 7.57
N ASP A 94 8.58 17.32 7.56
CA ASP A 94 7.80 17.80 6.41
C ASP A 94 7.65 16.83 5.22
N LYS A 95 8.21 15.61 5.30
CA LYS A 95 8.00 14.55 4.32
C LYS A 95 6.88 13.62 4.77
N SER A 96 6.17 13.05 3.80
CA SER A 96 5.07 12.12 4.04
C SER A 96 5.44 10.72 3.55
N PHE A 97 5.16 9.72 4.37
CA PHE A 97 5.48 8.32 4.11
C PHE A 97 4.26 7.43 4.31
N ALA A 98 4.29 6.27 3.67
CA ALA A 98 3.39 5.16 3.91
C ALA A 98 4.18 3.97 4.48
N LEU A 99 3.67 3.38 5.56
CA LEU A 99 4.10 2.05 5.99
C LEU A 99 3.20 1.02 5.29
N ILE A 100 3.80 0.15 4.48
CA ILE A 100 3.09 -0.83 3.67
C ILE A 100 3.50 -2.25 4.07
N GLN A 101 2.53 -3.09 4.37
CA GLN A 101 2.72 -4.52 4.53
C GLN A 101 2.79 -5.19 3.15
N ARG A 102 3.99 -5.62 2.72
CA ARG A 102 4.27 -6.16 1.38
C ARG A 102 3.84 -7.61 1.25
N TYR A 103 3.11 -7.90 0.17
CA TYR A 103 2.77 -9.25 -0.28
C TYR A 103 3.68 -9.64 -1.47
N PRO A 104 4.55 -10.65 -1.33
CA PRO A 104 5.45 -11.05 -2.41
C PRO A 104 4.70 -11.51 -3.66
N VAL A 105 5.13 -11.02 -4.82
CA VAL A 105 4.73 -11.60 -6.11
C VAL A 105 5.28 -13.02 -6.18
N LYS A 106 4.37 -14.01 -6.21
CA LYS A 106 4.70 -15.43 -6.36
C LYS A 106 4.97 -15.76 -7.82
N HIS A 107 4.12 -15.27 -8.72
CA HIS A 107 4.26 -15.43 -10.16
C HIS A 107 3.33 -14.47 -10.91
N LEU A 108 3.59 -14.31 -12.22
CA LEU A 108 2.69 -13.60 -13.11
C LEU A 108 1.46 -14.45 -13.44
N TYR A 109 0.28 -13.82 -13.59
CA TYR A 109 -0.98 -14.55 -13.77
C TYR A 109 -1.00 -15.42 -15.02
N SER A 110 -0.33 -15.00 -16.11
CA SER A 110 -0.22 -15.80 -17.33
C SER A 110 0.36 -17.19 -17.10
N ASN A 111 1.15 -17.39 -16.04
CA ASN A 111 1.69 -18.69 -15.68
C ASN A 111 0.60 -19.73 -15.35
N TYR A 112 -0.56 -19.31 -14.83
CA TYR A 112 -1.72 -20.19 -14.64
C TYR A 112 -2.41 -20.56 -15.96
N PHE A 113 -2.29 -19.69 -16.96
CA PHE A 113 -2.93 -19.85 -18.26
C PHE A 113 -2.02 -20.52 -19.30
N LYS A 114 -0.83 -20.99 -18.90
CA LYS A 114 0.18 -21.59 -19.80
C LYS A 114 -0.33 -22.75 -20.65
N THR A 115 -1.30 -23.51 -20.16
CA THR A 115 -1.87 -24.67 -20.85
C THR A 115 -2.96 -24.31 -21.85
N SER A 116 -3.43 -23.06 -21.85
CA SER A 116 -4.46 -22.61 -22.76
C SER A 116 -3.91 -22.39 -24.17
N THR A 117 -4.72 -22.71 -25.18
CA THR A 117 -4.42 -22.44 -26.59
C THR A 117 -4.18 -20.95 -26.88
N TYR A 118 -4.71 -20.05 -26.05
CA TYR A 118 -4.56 -18.60 -26.20
C TYR A 118 -3.35 -18.02 -25.45
N TYR A 119 -2.53 -18.84 -24.78
CA TYR A 119 -1.46 -18.35 -23.90
C TYR A 119 -0.53 -17.34 -24.56
N ASN A 120 -0.03 -17.64 -25.77
CA ASN A 120 0.93 -16.75 -26.44
C ASN A 120 0.33 -15.41 -26.85
N LEU A 121 -0.98 -15.38 -27.11
CA LEU A 121 -1.71 -14.16 -27.44
C LEU A 121 -1.93 -13.31 -26.18
N LEU A 122 -2.27 -13.94 -25.06
CA LEU A 122 -2.76 -13.23 -23.88
C LEU A 122 -1.71 -13.00 -22.79
N LYS A 123 -0.58 -13.74 -22.77
CA LYS A 123 0.37 -13.70 -21.63
C LYS A 123 0.83 -12.30 -21.25
N LYS A 124 1.21 -11.48 -22.24
CA LYS A 124 1.68 -10.11 -22.00
C LYS A 124 0.57 -9.23 -21.45
N ALA A 125 -0.63 -9.32 -22.02
CA ALA A 125 -1.77 -8.52 -21.57
C ALA A 125 -2.19 -8.92 -20.14
N LEU A 126 -2.29 -10.22 -19.86
CA LEU A 126 -2.64 -10.74 -18.54
C LEU A 126 -1.63 -10.30 -17.48
N ASP A 127 -0.33 -10.37 -17.78
CA ASP A 127 0.71 -9.97 -16.82
C ASP A 127 0.81 -8.46 -16.59
N LEU A 128 0.20 -7.64 -17.46
CA LEU A 128 0.05 -6.20 -17.21
C LEU A 128 -1.11 -5.88 -16.28
N PHE A 129 -2.14 -6.73 -16.23
CA PHE A 129 -3.36 -6.47 -15.47
C PHE A 129 -3.47 -7.28 -14.18
N PHE A 130 -2.92 -8.49 -14.15
CA PHE A 130 -3.14 -9.46 -13.07
C PHE A 130 -1.83 -10.04 -12.57
N PHE A 131 -1.67 -10.04 -11.25
CA PHE A 131 -0.53 -10.62 -10.56
C PHE A 131 -1.00 -11.63 -9.53
N VAL A 132 -0.13 -12.60 -9.23
CA VAL A 132 -0.39 -13.61 -8.22
C VAL A 132 0.59 -13.42 -7.09
N LEU A 133 0.05 -13.12 -5.91
CA LEU A 133 0.81 -12.90 -4.70
C LEU A 133 0.68 -14.09 -3.75
N GLN A 134 1.63 -14.20 -2.82
CA GLN A 134 1.46 -15.06 -1.65
C GLN A 134 0.32 -14.53 -0.77
N THR A 135 -0.37 -15.40 -0.02
CA THR A 135 -1.40 -14.97 0.96
C THR A 135 -0.82 -14.45 2.26
N LYS A 136 0.45 -14.74 2.53
CA LYS A 136 1.16 -14.25 3.71
C LYS A 136 2.00 -13.03 3.34
N PRO A 137 1.90 -11.94 4.09
CA PRO A 137 2.83 -10.83 3.96
C PRO A 137 4.24 -11.28 4.38
N SER A 138 5.26 -10.62 3.83
CA SER A 138 6.67 -11.01 4.04
C SER A 138 7.50 -9.98 4.80
N MET A 139 7.19 -8.70 4.63
CA MET A 139 7.97 -7.59 5.18
C MET A 139 7.15 -6.30 5.17
N TYR A 140 7.66 -5.30 5.88
CA TYR A 140 7.14 -3.95 5.86
C TYR A 140 8.09 -3.03 5.10
N ASP A 141 7.50 -2.22 4.23
CA ASP A 141 8.20 -1.17 3.52
C ASP A 141 7.80 0.19 4.03
N ILE A 142 8.77 1.09 4.01
CA ILE A 142 8.56 2.50 4.27
C ILE A 142 8.89 3.19 2.96
N ILE A 143 7.88 3.80 2.35
CA ILE A 143 8.05 4.49 1.08
C ILE A 143 7.52 5.93 1.18
N PRO A 144 8.05 6.86 0.39
CA PRO A 144 7.40 8.15 0.17
C PRO A 144 5.99 7.97 -0.40
N VAL A 145 5.03 8.81 0.01
CA VAL A 145 3.62 8.66 -0.42
C VAL A 145 3.45 8.83 -1.93
N GLU A 146 4.33 9.59 -2.58
CA GLU A 146 4.37 9.78 -4.04
C GLU A 146 4.61 8.47 -4.81
N ASN A 147 5.19 7.45 -4.17
CA ASN A 147 5.43 6.16 -4.80
C ASN A 147 4.23 5.22 -4.73
N VAL A 148 3.18 5.58 -4.00
CA VAL A 148 1.89 4.88 -4.05
C VAL A 148 1.21 5.25 -5.36
N SER A 149 0.99 4.26 -6.21
CA SER A 149 0.52 4.49 -7.58
C SER A 149 -0.99 4.37 -7.69
N LYS A 150 -1.54 3.19 -7.34
CA LYS A 150 -2.94 2.85 -7.61
C LYS A 150 -3.53 2.05 -6.47
N HIS A 151 -4.84 2.19 -6.34
CA HIS A 151 -5.65 1.23 -5.61
C HIS A 151 -5.69 -0.10 -6.33
N CYS A 152 -5.84 -1.18 -5.57
CA CYS A 152 -5.92 -2.53 -6.11
C CYS A 152 -7.13 -3.27 -5.56
N ILE A 153 -7.63 -4.21 -6.36
CA ILE A 153 -8.56 -5.24 -5.93
C ILE A 153 -7.74 -6.52 -5.76
N ALA A 154 -7.80 -7.11 -4.58
CA ALA A 154 -7.19 -8.41 -4.29
C ALA A 154 -8.29 -9.43 -3.97
N ILE A 155 -8.27 -10.55 -4.68
CA ILE A 155 -9.20 -11.66 -4.48
C ILE A 155 -8.39 -12.85 -3.98
N GLU A 156 -8.79 -13.42 -2.85
CA GLU A 156 -8.20 -14.65 -2.34
C GLU A 156 -8.76 -15.86 -3.11
N ASP A 157 -7.86 -16.66 -3.69
CA ASP A 157 -8.19 -17.96 -4.28
C ASP A 157 -7.26 -19.03 -3.71
N LYS A 158 -7.86 -19.97 -2.97
CA LYS A 158 -7.21 -21.13 -2.33
C LYS A 158 -6.03 -20.77 -1.43
N SER A 159 -4.86 -20.56 -2.03
CA SER A 159 -3.57 -20.35 -1.38
C SER A 159 -2.77 -19.19 -2.00
N CYS A 160 -3.43 -18.34 -2.77
CA CYS A 160 -2.82 -17.15 -3.37
C CYS A 160 -3.80 -15.97 -3.37
N LEU A 161 -3.25 -14.77 -3.53
CA LEU A 161 -4.03 -13.57 -3.83
C LEU A 161 -3.85 -13.23 -5.30
N VAL A 162 -4.95 -13.10 -6.03
CA VAL A 162 -4.95 -12.53 -7.38
C VAL A 162 -5.23 -11.05 -7.25
N VAL A 163 -4.31 -10.21 -7.70
CA VAL A 163 -4.42 -8.75 -7.59
C VAL A 163 -4.48 -8.10 -8.96
N THR A 164 -5.28 -7.04 -9.06
CA THR A 164 -5.33 -6.14 -10.22
C THR A 164 -5.46 -4.69 -9.78
N SER A 165 -4.83 -3.78 -10.51
CA SER A 165 -4.86 -2.35 -10.23
C SER A 165 -6.09 -1.70 -10.85
N ILE A 166 -6.74 -0.82 -10.10
CA ILE A 166 -7.96 -0.14 -10.52
C ILE A 166 -7.59 0.89 -11.59
N SER A 167 -8.18 0.76 -12.78
CA SER A 167 -7.84 1.56 -13.96
C SER A 167 -8.52 2.92 -14.00
N SER A 168 -9.68 3.07 -13.36
CA SER A 168 -10.44 4.30 -13.29
C SER A 168 -10.98 4.49 -11.88
N TYR A 169 -10.60 5.61 -11.27
CA TYR A 169 -11.09 6.01 -9.95
C TYR A 169 -12.43 6.75 -10.09
N ASN A 170 -13.41 6.09 -10.70
CA ASN A 170 -14.79 6.58 -10.73
C ASN A 170 -15.43 6.12 -9.43
N GLU A 171 -15.15 6.82 -8.32
CA GLU A 171 -15.81 6.61 -7.02
C GLU A 171 -15.83 5.14 -6.54
N HIS A 172 -14.71 4.67 -5.97
CA HIS A 172 -14.72 3.41 -5.23
C HIS A 172 -15.17 3.65 -3.78
N ASP A 173 -16.49 3.72 -3.58
CA ASP A 173 -17.15 2.97 -2.52
C ASP A 173 -17.67 1.66 -3.14
#